data_AF-A0A7S0II85-F1
#
_entry.id   AF-A0A7S0II85-F1
#
_cell.length_a   1.000
_cell.length_b   1.000
_cell.length_c   1.000
_cell.angle_alpha   90.00
_cell.angle_beta   90.00
_cell.angle_gamma   90.00
#
_symmetry.space_group_name_H-M   'P 1'
#
loop_
_entity.id
_entity.type
_entity.pdbx_description
1 polymer ?
#
loop_
_entity_poly.entity_id
_entity_poly.type
_entity_poly.pdbx_seq_one_letter_code
_entity_poly.pdbx_strand_id
1 'polypeptide(L)'
;QRYSANGLLTAPGDTHSSTVRPTMPPKLFTPWALLTCLLVNTHSVQISRGTEQSFAAAPIFVGGKDVFGRPIRCRTCHVLLNNLNERLLPLLKKVKAREDRRKSGGDAASRRHEYGLYDELIQSHLQAACMMSDIWHTKDVRRHCEYIIDSYEDELAATYISWLKQSTPEDATFDLNSWSWNWEVCYKVTQSCPEDLAMHDLAEFEDDGSGKAERKYRSEPIPARGTTREGIYLAVAGNFYEFFVENAKVDTLAYVALPNFSWGAFHRAIMPSLIKVQELFDGNPGTRGWVMIGMIDAELNDVPPPYGTDQMHPTLCVYAAGQKNLPKYISDYNNGRLTVHDILYFMMNTCSKRVSEKSREFLSTVPRTTLHHKAWENVEL
;
A
#
# COMPACT_ATOMS: atom_id res chain seq x y z
N GLN A 1 -68.89 4.13 -29.02
CA GLN A 1 -69.58 3.48 -27.87
C GLN A 1 -68.98 4.09 -26.57
N ARG A 2 -69.64 4.39 -25.44
CA ARG A 2 -70.54 3.60 -24.53
C ARG A 2 -69.84 2.36 -23.97
N TYR A 3 -69.68 2.08 -22.66
CA TYR A 3 -70.00 2.74 -21.35
C TYR A 3 -68.70 2.73 -20.46
N SER A 4 -68.48 3.37 -19.29
CA SER A 4 -69.25 3.61 -18.02
C SER A 4 -69.59 2.33 -17.23
N ALA A 5 -69.77 2.29 -15.89
CA ALA A 5 -69.44 3.12 -14.70
C ALA A 5 -69.70 2.24 -13.42
N ASN A 6 -69.44 2.55 -12.13
CA ASN A 6 -69.07 3.76 -11.35
C ASN A 6 -67.79 3.47 -10.50
N GLY A 7 -67.60 3.66 -9.18
CA GLY A 7 -68.37 4.17 -8.01
C GLY A 7 -67.84 3.57 -6.66
N LEU A 8 -68.13 4.05 -5.43
CA LEU A 8 -68.76 5.30 -4.98
C LEU A 8 -68.60 5.53 -3.43
N LEU A 9 -68.24 6.75 -2.97
CA LEU A 9 -68.39 7.34 -1.60
C LEU A 9 -67.66 6.63 -0.39
N THR A 10 -67.48 7.20 0.81
CA THR A 10 -67.98 8.45 1.48
C THR A 10 -66.95 9.06 2.47
N ALA A 11 -67.10 10.34 2.84
CA ALA A 11 -66.49 11.04 4.01
C ALA A 11 -67.60 11.36 5.08
N PRO A 12 -67.56 12.31 6.06
CA PRO A 12 -66.55 13.32 6.48
C PRO A 12 -66.42 13.56 8.04
N GLY A 13 -65.80 14.68 8.46
CA GLY A 13 -65.87 15.31 9.82
C GLY A 13 -64.60 15.14 10.70
N ASP A 14 -63.94 16.15 11.31
CA ASP A 14 -64.32 17.33 12.12
C ASP A 14 -64.66 17.00 13.61
N THR A 15 -64.24 17.73 14.66
CA THR A 15 -63.45 18.99 14.81
C THR A 15 -62.76 19.12 16.21
N HIS A 16 -61.87 20.13 16.36
CA HIS A 16 -61.46 20.88 17.58
C HIS A 16 -61.46 20.29 19.02
N SER A 17 -60.37 20.53 19.77
CA SER A 17 -60.38 21.35 21.01
C SER A 17 -58.96 21.82 21.41
N SER A 18 -58.82 22.71 22.42
CA SER A 18 -57.62 23.55 22.65
C SER A 18 -57.23 23.76 24.13
N THR A 19 -55.92 23.96 24.39
CA THR A 19 -55.31 24.54 25.64
C THR A 19 -55.48 23.69 26.93
N VAL A 20 -54.66 23.79 28.00
CA VAL A 20 -54.24 24.94 28.84
C VAL A 20 -52.92 24.64 29.62
N ARG A 21 -52.18 25.70 30.01
CA ARG A 21 -51.03 25.75 30.98
C ARG A 21 -51.48 26.48 32.28
N PRO A 22 -50.79 26.43 33.47
CA PRO A 22 -49.36 26.17 33.75
C PRO A 22 -49.14 24.90 34.64
N THR A 23 -48.38 24.71 35.73
CA THR A 23 -47.74 25.51 36.83
C THR A 23 -46.31 25.00 37.22
N MET A 24 -45.74 25.56 38.31
CA MET A 24 -44.50 25.24 39.06
C MET A 24 -44.76 25.58 40.56
N PRO A 25 -43.81 25.45 41.54
CA PRO A 25 -42.87 24.38 41.93
C PRO A 25 -43.10 24.09 43.46
N PRO A 26 -42.14 23.99 44.44
CA PRO A 26 -40.71 23.58 44.50
C PRO A 26 -40.37 22.57 45.65
N LYS A 27 -39.06 22.41 46.00
CA LYS A 27 -38.44 21.87 47.25
C LYS A 27 -38.18 20.34 47.29
N LEU A 28 -37.13 19.79 47.95
CA LEU A 28 -35.93 20.35 48.66
C LEU A 28 -34.82 19.27 48.86
N PHE A 29 -33.61 19.69 49.30
CA PHE A 29 -32.49 18.93 49.91
C PHE A 29 -31.91 17.68 49.16
N THR A 30 -30.77 17.73 48.45
CA THR A 30 -29.33 17.75 48.89
C THR A 30 -28.73 16.33 49.16
N PRO A 31 -27.43 16.13 49.49
CA PRO A 31 -26.47 15.66 48.48
C PRO A 31 -25.70 14.38 48.88
N TRP A 32 -24.96 13.73 47.94
CA TRP A 32 -23.81 12.88 48.28
C TRP A 32 -22.90 12.53 47.07
N ALA A 33 -21.71 12.03 47.39
CA ALA A 33 -20.75 11.33 46.52
C ALA A 33 -20.29 12.03 45.21
N LEU A 34 -19.25 12.85 45.33
CA LEU A 34 -18.28 13.08 44.25
C LEU A 34 -17.52 11.78 43.96
N LEU A 35 -17.84 11.10 42.85
CA LEU A 35 -16.98 10.05 42.29
C LEU A 35 -17.02 10.08 40.75
N THR A 36 -16.53 11.18 40.18
CA THR A 36 -16.30 11.29 38.73
C THR A 36 -15.14 10.39 38.32
N CYS A 37 -15.45 9.13 37.99
CA CYS A 37 -14.54 8.27 37.27
C CYS A 37 -14.13 8.95 35.95
N LEU A 38 -12.85 9.33 35.85
CA LEU A 38 -12.25 9.76 34.60
C LEU A 38 -12.16 8.54 33.68
N LEU A 39 -13.24 8.30 32.92
CA LEU A 39 -13.24 7.38 31.79
C LEU A 39 -12.32 7.96 30.72
N VAL A 40 -11.03 7.60 30.81
CA VAL A 40 -10.07 7.82 29.74
C VAL A 40 -10.51 6.94 28.59
N ASN A 41 -11.17 7.52 27.59
CA ASN A 41 -11.49 6.85 26.33
C ASN A 41 -10.20 6.55 25.57
N THR A 42 -9.52 5.46 25.94
CA THR A 42 -8.46 4.86 25.15
C THR A 42 -9.09 4.26 23.90
N HIS A 43 -9.31 5.10 22.89
CA HIS A 43 -9.60 4.63 21.53
C HIS A 43 -8.38 3.84 21.03
N SER A 44 -8.41 2.53 21.24
CA SER A 44 -7.39 1.63 20.73
C SER A 44 -7.48 1.64 19.20
N VAL A 45 -6.36 1.99 18.55
CA VAL A 45 -6.26 2.02 17.09
C VAL A 45 -6.46 0.60 16.57
N GLN A 46 -7.66 0.30 16.07
CA GLN A 46 -7.96 -0.99 15.49
C GLN A 46 -7.30 -1.10 14.11
N ILE A 47 -6.64 -2.23 13.87
CA ILE A 47 -6.07 -2.59 12.58
C ILE A 47 -7.15 -3.38 11.83
N SER A 48 -8.10 -2.67 11.23
CA SER A 48 -9.13 -3.25 10.38
C SER A 48 -8.62 -3.45 8.95
N ARG A 49 -9.00 -4.57 8.31
CA ARG A 49 -8.79 -4.77 6.87
C ARG A 49 -9.93 -4.08 6.12
N GLY A 50 -9.61 -3.10 5.27
CA GLY A 50 -10.56 -2.42 4.39
C GLY A 50 -11.21 -3.36 3.37
N THR A 51 -12.38 -2.96 2.87
CA THR A 51 -13.27 -3.80 2.06
C THR A 51 -12.96 -3.83 0.57
N GLU A 52 -13.42 -4.89 -0.09
CA GLU A 52 -13.22 -5.18 -1.51
C GLU A 52 -13.78 -4.11 -2.45
N GLN A 53 -12.92 -3.55 -3.33
CA GLN A 53 -13.28 -3.21 -4.71
C GLN A 53 -12.15 -3.65 -5.64
N SER A 54 -12.50 -4.15 -6.82
CA SER A 54 -11.57 -4.85 -7.71
C SER A 54 -10.82 -3.88 -8.62
N PHE A 55 -9.49 -4.05 -8.71
CA PHE A 55 -8.71 -3.56 -9.85
C PHE A 55 -9.41 -3.96 -11.16
N ALA A 56 -9.54 -3.01 -12.09
CA ALA A 56 -10.19 -3.25 -13.38
C ALA A 56 -9.30 -4.12 -14.28
N ALA A 57 -9.37 -5.44 -14.08
CA ALA A 57 -8.69 -6.43 -14.91
C ALA A 57 -9.08 -6.29 -16.39
N ALA A 58 -8.15 -6.65 -17.29
CA ALA A 58 -8.39 -6.65 -18.73
C ALA A 58 -9.73 -7.32 -19.08
N PRO A 59 -10.53 -6.72 -19.98
CA PRO A 59 -11.93 -7.08 -20.16
C PRO A 59 -12.08 -8.57 -20.49
N ILE A 60 -12.92 -9.26 -19.70
CA ILE A 60 -13.13 -10.69 -19.82
C ILE A 60 -14.23 -10.93 -20.84
N PHE A 61 -13.88 -11.59 -21.94
CA PHE A 61 -14.80 -11.90 -23.03
C PHE A 61 -15.70 -13.10 -22.68
N VAL A 62 -16.78 -13.25 -23.44
CA VAL A 62 -17.70 -14.40 -23.34
C VAL A 62 -16.91 -15.68 -23.62
N GLY A 63 -16.63 -16.45 -22.56
CA GLY A 63 -15.70 -17.59 -22.59
C GLY A 63 -14.63 -17.56 -21.48
N GLY A 64 -14.53 -16.49 -20.68
CA GLY A 64 -13.63 -16.43 -19.52
C GLY A 64 -12.16 -16.17 -19.86
N LYS A 65 -11.88 -15.75 -21.11
CA LYS A 65 -10.57 -15.35 -21.62
C LYS A 65 -10.44 -13.83 -21.63
N ASP A 66 -9.21 -13.31 -21.58
CA ASP A 66 -8.91 -11.89 -21.77
C ASP A 66 -8.61 -11.53 -23.25
N VAL A 67 -8.12 -10.30 -23.48
CA VAL A 67 -7.75 -9.76 -24.80
C VAL A 67 -6.71 -10.58 -25.58
N PHE A 68 -5.86 -11.35 -24.89
CA PHE A 68 -4.86 -12.24 -25.52
C PHE A 68 -5.35 -13.68 -25.60
N GLY A 69 -6.59 -13.96 -25.21
CA GLY A 69 -7.10 -15.32 -25.11
C GLY A 69 -6.59 -16.09 -23.89
N ARG A 70 -5.91 -15.45 -22.91
CA ARG A 70 -5.39 -16.14 -21.71
C ARG A 70 -6.56 -16.68 -20.87
N PRO A 71 -6.59 -17.98 -20.54
CA PRO A 71 -7.49 -18.49 -19.50
C PRO A 71 -7.07 -17.97 -18.12
N ILE A 72 -7.99 -18.01 -17.14
CA ILE A 72 -7.74 -17.48 -15.78
C ILE A 72 -6.49 -18.06 -15.10
N ARG A 73 -6.18 -19.35 -15.33
CA ARG A 73 -4.95 -20.01 -14.82
C ARG A 73 -3.70 -19.34 -15.37
N CYS A 74 -3.62 -19.21 -16.69
CA CYS A 74 -2.51 -18.55 -17.39
C CYS A 74 -2.31 -17.12 -16.90
N ARG A 75 -3.39 -16.31 -16.89
CA ARG A 75 -3.34 -14.93 -16.36
C ARG A 75 -2.86 -14.87 -14.90
N THR A 76 -3.31 -15.81 -14.05
CA THR A 76 -2.85 -15.90 -12.66
C THR A 76 -1.35 -16.20 -12.58
N CYS A 77 -0.85 -17.14 -13.40
CA CYS A 77 0.56 -17.47 -13.46
C CYS A 77 1.43 -16.31 -13.95
N HIS A 78 1.00 -15.52 -14.94
CA HIS A 78 1.73 -14.32 -15.38
C HIS A 78 1.82 -13.28 -14.25
N VAL A 79 0.71 -12.98 -13.56
CA VAL A 79 0.69 -12.00 -12.45
C VAL A 79 1.56 -12.47 -11.27
N LEU A 80 1.54 -13.77 -10.97
CA LEU A 80 2.40 -14.42 -9.98
C LEU A 80 3.88 -14.30 -10.37
N LEU A 81 4.24 -14.64 -11.61
CA LEU A 81 5.61 -14.55 -12.11
C LEU A 81 6.13 -13.12 -12.11
N ASN A 82 5.35 -12.13 -12.55
CA ASN A 82 5.79 -10.73 -12.54
C ASN A 82 6.07 -10.27 -11.10
N ASN A 83 5.15 -10.52 -10.16
CA ASN A 83 5.33 -10.17 -8.75
C ASN A 83 6.56 -10.85 -8.12
N LEU A 84 6.79 -12.14 -8.41
CA LEU A 84 8.00 -12.83 -7.95
C LEU A 84 9.25 -12.26 -8.63
N ASN A 85 9.25 -12.07 -9.94
CA ASN A 85 10.43 -11.71 -10.70
C ASN A 85 10.97 -10.31 -10.35
N GLU A 86 10.09 -9.32 -10.17
CA GLU A 86 10.48 -7.97 -9.74
C GLU A 86 11.16 -7.94 -8.36
N ARG A 87 10.74 -8.84 -7.45
CA ARG A 87 11.15 -8.83 -6.04
C ARG A 87 12.32 -9.76 -5.76
N LEU A 88 12.17 -11.01 -6.19
CA LEU A 88 13.03 -12.12 -5.85
C LEU A 88 14.31 -12.11 -6.69
N LEU A 89 14.23 -11.85 -8.01
CA LEU A 89 15.43 -11.87 -8.86
C LEU A 89 16.49 -10.82 -8.45
N PRO A 90 16.15 -9.56 -8.09
CA PRO A 90 17.15 -8.62 -7.57
C PRO A 90 17.74 -9.03 -6.23
N LEU A 91 16.99 -9.71 -5.36
CA LEU A 91 17.49 -10.23 -4.08
C LEU A 91 18.41 -11.44 -4.30
N LEU A 92 17.99 -12.43 -5.10
CA LEU A 92 18.81 -13.59 -5.46
C LEU A 92 20.12 -13.16 -6.15
N LYS A 93 20.09 -12.17 -7.06
CA LYS A 93 21.30 -11.58 -7.66
C LYS A 93 22.22 -10.95 -6.60
N LYS A 94 21.67 -10.22 -5.63
CA LYS A 94 22.45 -9.62 -4.51
C LYS A 94 23.05 -10.67 -3.58
N VAL A 95 22.34 -11.77 -3.30
CA VAL A 95 22.83 -12.90 -2.50
C VAL A 95 23.92 -13.67 -3.25
N LYS A 96 23.70 -14.03 -4.52
CA LYS A 96 24.71 -14.67 -5.39
C LYS A 96 25.99 -13.85 -5.47
N ALA A 97 25.89 -12.54 -5.73
CA ALA A 97 27.05 -11.64 -5.77
C ALA A 97 27.76 -11.46 -4.42
N ARG A 98 27.11 -11.73 -3.29
CA ARG A 98 27.77 -11.83 -1.96
C ARG A 98 28.48 -13.17 -1.80
N GLU A 99 27.81 -14.27 -2.15
CA GLU A 99 28.35 -15.62 -2.05
C GLU A 99 29.58 -15.85 -2.93
N ASP A 100 29.56 -15.36 -4.17
CA ASP A 100 30.68 -15.56 -5.08
C ASP A 100 31.91 -14.74 -4.64
N ARG A 101 31.69 -13.54 -4.08
CA ARG A 101 32.75 -12.79 -3.36
C ARG A 101 33.27 -13.57 -2.15
N ARG A 102 32.39 -14.16 -1.33
CA ARG A 102 32.78 -14.95 -0.15
C ARG A 102 33.63 -16.17 -0.55
N LYS A 103 33.25 -16.89 -1.60
CA LYS A 103 34.00 -18.04 -2.14
C LYS A 103 35.38 -17.65 -2.68
N SER A 104 35.50 -16.47 -3.30
CA SER A 104 36.79 -15.94 -3.77
C SER A 104 37.76 -15.47 -2.67
N GLY A 105 37.32 -15.41 -1.40
CA GLY A 105 38.16 -15.01 -0.27
C GLY A 105 39.02 -16.16 0.29
N GLY A 106 40.22 -15.86 0.81
CA GLY A 106 41.09 -16.85 1.47
C GLY A 106 40.71 -17.17 2.94
N ASP A 107 39.79 -16.41 3.51
CA ASP A 107 39.51 -16.40 4.95
C ASP A 107 38.80 -17.67 5.46
N ALA A 108 38.74 -17.81 6.80
CA ALA A 108 37.92 -18.85 7.43
C ALA A 108 36.40 -18.74 7.08
N ALA A 109 35.96 -17.58 6.59
CA ALA A 109 34.60 -17.34 6.12
C ALA A 109 34.28 -17.97 4.75
N SER A 110 35.26 -18.19 3.86
CA SER A 110 35.02 -18.83 2.55
C SER A 110 34.80 -20.34 2.69
N ARG A 111 35.47 -20.96 3.66
CA ARG A 111 35.37 -22.39 4.01
C ARG A 111 34.07 -22.80 4.73
N ARG A 112 33.17 -21.87 5.02
CA ARG A 112 31.80 -22.20 5.48
C ARG A 112 30.91 -22.53 4.29
N HIS A 113 30.05 -23.54 4.43
CA HIS A 113 28.94 -23.76 3.51
C HIS A 113 27.64 -23.31 4.18
N GLU A 114 27.07 -22.21 3.70
CA GLU A 114 25.71 -21.79 4.05
C GLU A 114 24.73 -22.53 3.13
N TYR A 115 24.31 -23.72 3.56
CA TYR A 115 23.20 -24.46 2.96
C TYR A 115 21.88 -23.73 3.24
N GLY A 116 20.85 -23.93 2.41
CA GLY A 116 19.51 -23.35 2.61
C GLY A 116 19.35 -21.87 2.22
N LEU A 117 20.43 -21.07 2.18
CA LEU A 117 20.37 -19.60 2.00
C LEU A 117 19.51 -19.08 0.82
N TYR A 118 19.53 -19.78 -0.32
CA TYR A 118 18.67 -19.44 -1.47
C TYR A 118 17.25 -19.99 -1.32
N ASP A 119 17.12 -21.16 -0.70
CA ASP A 119 15.89 -21.93 -0.57
C ASP A 119 14.91 -21.24 0.40
N GLU A 120 15.40 -20.88 1.59
CA GLU A 120 14.68 -20.05 2.58
C GLU A 120 14.20 -18.72 1.96
N LEU A 121 15.04 -18.08 1.13
CA LEU A 121 14.71 -16.81 0.47
C LEU A 121 13.66 -16.98 -0.63
N ILE A 122 13.64 -18.11 -1.35
CA ILE A 122 12.65 -18.39 -2.40
C ILE A 122 11.32 -18.80 -1.76
N GLN A 123 11.31 -19.79 -0.86
CA GLN A 123 10.11 -20.27 -0.15
C GLN A 123 9.38 -19.11 0.56
N SER A 124 10.10 -18.27 1.29
CA SER A 124 9.50 -17.10 1.96
C SER A 124 8.89 -16.05 1.02
N HIS A 125 9.29 -16.02 -0.26
CA HIS A 125 8.64 -15.20 -1.29
C HIS A 125 7.47 -15.92 -1.97
N LEU A 126 7.56 -17.24 -2.19
CA LEU A 126 6.47 -18.07 -2.74
C LEU A 126 5.26 -18.06 -1.80
N GLN A 127 5.47 -18.31 -0.51
CA GLN A 127 4.42 -18.31 0.52
C GLN A 127 3.76 -16.92 0.70
N ALA A 128 4.50 -15.84 0.44
CA ALA A 128 3.97 -14.48 0.46
C ALA A 128 3.26 -14.07 -0.84
N ALA A 129 3.46 -14.80 -1.95
CA ALA A 129 3.10 -14.32 -3.28
C ALA A 129 1.58 -14.13 -3.47
N CYS A 130 0.77 -15.07 -3.00
CA CYS A 130 -0.69 -14.98 -3.15
C CYS A 130 -1.35 -13.97 -2.19
N MET A 131 -0.59 -13.44 -1.22
CA MET A 131 -1.00 -12.31 -0.39
C MET A 131 -0.68 -10.94 -1.03
N MET A 132 -0.08 -10.90 -2.22
CA MET A 132 0.21 -9.64 -2.91
C MET A 132 -1.03 -8.97 -3.49
N SER A 133 -1.06 -7.63 -3.49
CA SER A 133 -2.18 -6.77 -3.92
C SER A 133 -2.87 -7.26 -5.19
N ASP A 134 -2.09 -7.47 -6.23
CA ASP A 134 -2.54 -7.67 -7.61
C ASP A 134 -3.25 -9.03 -7.78
N ILE A 135 -2.99 -9.95 -6.86
CA ILE A 135 -3.59 -11.28 -6.75
C ILE A 135 -4.70 -11.28 -5.69
N TRP A 136 -4.40 -10.76 -4.50
CA TRP A 136 -5.20 -10.86 -3.28
C TRP A 136 -6.62 -10.30 -3.44
N HIS A 137 -6.76 -9.16 -4.11
CA HIS A 137 -8.03 -8.45 -4.29
C HIS A 137 -8.93 -9.07 -5.38
N THR A 138 -8.43 -10.00 -6.20
CA THR A 138 -9.24 -10.71 -7.20
C THR A 138 -9.45 -12.15 -6.77
N LYS A 139 -10.56 -12.43 -6.07
CA LYS A 139 -10.88 -13.72 -5.43
C LYS A 139 -10.54 -14.97 -6.26
N ASP A 140 -10.90 -14.99 -7.54
CA ASP A 140 -10.68 -16.15 -8.40
C ASP A 140 -9.23 -16.28 -8.90
N VAL A 141 -8.49 -15.17 -8.98
CA VAL A 141 -7.03 -15.16 -9.25
C VAL A 141 -6.28 -15.58 -7.99
N ARG A 142 -6.66 -15.07 -6.81
CA ARG A 142 -6.11 -15.52 -5.54
C ARG A 142 -6.29 -17.02 -5.33
N ARG A 143 -7.49 -17.56 -5.56
CA ARG A 143 -7.76 -19.01 -5.45
C ARG A 143 -6.92 -19.86 -6.41
N HIS A 144 -6.64 -19.36 -7.62
CA HIS A 144 -5.75 -20.05 -8.55
C HIS A 144 -4.27 -19.90 -8.17
N CYS A 145 -3.87 -18.79 -7.52
CA CYS A 145 -2.53 -18.62 -6.99
C CYS A 145 -2.29 -19.56 -5.80
N GLU A 146 -3.21 -19.57 -4.84
CA GLU A 146 -3.24 -20.51 -3.70
C GLU A 146 -3.05 -21.95 -4.22
N TYR A 147 -3.85 -22.37 -5.21
CA TYR A 147 -3.69 -23.67 -5.88
C TYR A 147 -2.32 -23.88 -6.58
N ILE A 148 -1.74 -22.86 -7.22
CA ILE A 148 -0.42 -22.97 -7.88
C ILE A 148 0.70 -23.13 -6.85
N ILE A 149 0.68 -22.40 -5.74
CA ILE A 149 1.69 -22.55 -4.67
C ILE A 149 1.49 -23.91 -3.97
N ASP A 150 0.27 -24.21 -3.51
CA ASP A 150 -0.07 -25.47 -2.83
C ASP A 150 0.27 -26.74 -3.65
N SER A 151 0.35 -26.64 -4.99
CA SER A 151 0.63 -27.77 -5.89
C SER A 151 2.04 -27.81 -6.47
N TYR A 152 2.81 -26.71 -6.42
CA TYR A 152 4.07 -26.56 -7.17
C TYR A 152 5.17 -25.74 -6.44
N GLU A 153 5.08 -25.48 -5.12
CA GLU A 153 6.08 -24.69 -4.38
C GLU A 153 7.51 -25.22 -4.57
N ASP A 154 7.71 -26.54 -4.51
CA ASP A 154 9.00 -27.20 -4.67
C ASP A 154 9.56 -27.07 -6.10
N GLU A 155 8.74 -27.30 -7.13
CA GLU A 155 9.15 -27.15 -8.53
C GLU A 155 9.43 -25.69 -8.90
N LEU A 156 8.65 -24.75 -8.37
CA LEU A 156 8.92 -23.31 -8.49
C LEU A 156 10.26 -22.95 -7.85
N ALA A 157 10.53 -23.42 -6.63
CA ALA A 157 11.80 -23.20 -5.94
C ALA A 157 12.98 -23.80 -6.71
N ALA A 158 12.85 -25.04 -7.19
CA ALA A 158 13.84 -25.71 -8.02
C ALA A 158 14.12 -24.97 -9.34
N THR A 159 13.11 -24.30 -9.91
CA THR A 159 13.23 -23.50 -11.14
C THR A 159 14.03 -22.21 -10.90
N TYR A 160 13.74 -21.46 -9.83
CA TYR A 160 14.56 -20.29 -9.43
C TYR A 160 16.01 -20.68 -9.08
N ILE A 161 16.21 -21.83 -8.43
CA ILE A 161 17.54 -22.39 -8.14
C ILE A 161 18.28 -22.79 -9.44
N SER A 162 17.57 -23.30 -10.45
CA SER A 162 18.16 -23.71 -11.73
C SER A 162 18.61 -22.52 -12.57
N TRP A 163 17.80 -21.46 -12.64
CA TRP A 163 18.19 -20.16 -13.20
C TRP A 163 19.43 -19.55 -12.50
N LEU A 164 19.50 -19.66 -11.17
CA LEU A 164 20.68 -19.23 -10.40
C LEU A 164 21.96 -20.03 -10.70
N LYS A 165 21.82 -21.30 -11.10
CA LYS A 165 22.94 -22.14 -11.53
C LYS A 165 23.41 -21.78 -12.94
N GLN A 166 22.50 -21.59 -13.90
CA GLN A 166 22.87 -21.26 -15.28
C GLN A 166 23.59 -19.90 -15.42
N SER A 167 23.39 -18.98 -14.47
CA SER A 167 24.12 -17.71 -14.39
C SER A 167 25.57 -17.84 -13.85
N THR A 168 26.32 -18.86 -14.25
CA THR A 168 27.76 -19.01 -13.98
C THR A 168 28.58 -18.79 -15.26
N PRO A 169 29.50 -17.80 -15.30
CA PRO A 169 30.29 -17.52 -16.49
C PRO A 169 31.63 -18.28 -16.51
N GLU A 170 31.81 -19.18 -17.47
CA GLU A 170 33.14 -19.60 -17.93
C GLU A 170 33.25 -19.48 -19.46
N ASP A 171 32.29 -20.03 -20.23
CA ASP A 171 32.24 -19.86 -21.70
C ASP A 171 31.21 -18.81 -22.14
N ALA A 172 31.69 -17.61 -22.49
CA ALA A 172 30.85 -16.45 -22.81
C ALA A 172 30.51 -16.33 -24.32
N THR A 173 29.75 -17.28 -24.87
CA THR A 173 28.94 -17.04 -26.08
C THR A 173 27.49 -16.80 -25.67
N PHE A 174 27.22 -15.55 -25.27
CA PHE A 174 25.89 -15.10 -24.83
C PHE A 174 24.90 -15.04 -26.02
N ASP A 175 24.00 -16.02 -26.12
CA ASP A 175 22.67 -15.78 -26.66
C ASP A 175 21.78 -15.26 -25.53
N LEU A 176 21.22 -14.06 -25.69
CA LEU A 176 20.43 -13.38 -24.64
C LEU A 176 18.99 -13.91 -24.50
N ASN A 177 18.64 -14.98 -25.23
CA ASN A 177 17.27 -15.43 -25.48
C ASN A 177 16.85 -16.73 -24.75
N SER A 178 17.71 -17.37 -23.93
CA SER A 178 17.51 -18.78 -23.57
C SER A 178 16.55 -19.10 -22.41
N TRP A 179 16.16 -18.13 -21.56
CA TRP A 179 15.33 -18.38 -20.37
C TRP A 179 14.05 -17.53 -20.37
N SER A 180 13.01 -18.03 -21.04
CA SER A 180 11.64 -17.51 -20.89
C SER A 180 11.03 -18.01 -19.58
N TRP A 181 10.75 -17.09 -18.65
CA TRP A 181 10.05 -17.41 -17.41
C TRP A 181 8.63 -17.93 -17.66
N ASN A 182 7.97 -17.45 -18.71
CA ASN A 182 6.64 -17.90 -19.12
C ASN A 182 6.68 -19.39 -19.53
N TRP A 183 7.67 -19.77 -20.34
CA TRP A 183 7.90 -21.13 -20.78
C TRP A 183 8.25 -22.09 -19.64
N GLU A 184 9.27 -21.74 -18.83
CA GLU A 184 9.75 -22.61 -17.75
C GLU A 184 8.74 -22.78 -16.61
N VAL A 185 7.95 -21.75 -16.27
CA VAL A 185 7.02 -21.83 -15.13
C VAL A 185 5.55 -21.95 -15.53
N CYS A 186 5.04 -21.17 -16.48
CA CYS A 186 3.61 -21.18 -16.80
C CYS A 186 3.19 -22.31 -17.75
N TYR A 187 4.09 -22.84 -18.57
CA TYR A 187 3.85 -24.06 -19.35
C TYR A 187 4.44 -25.30 -18.69
N LYS A 188 5.77 -25.38 -18.53
CA LYS A 188 6.44 -26.61 -18.05
C LYS A 188 6.06 -27.02 -16.63
N VAL A 189 6.24 -26.14 -15.64
CA VAL A 189 5.98 -26.47 -14.23
C VAL A 189 4.48 -26.50 -13.91
N THR A 190 3.80 -25.36 -14.03
CA THR A 190 2.44 -25.21 -13.47
C THR A 190 1.31 -25.63 -14.42
N GLN A 191 1.62 -25.83 -15.71
CA GLN A 191 0.67 -26.12 -16.79
C GLN A 191 -0.54 -25.14 -16.81
N SER A 192 -0.27 -23.88 -16.45
CA SER A 192 -1.26 -22.81 -16.34
C SER A 192 -1.61 -22.20 -17.70
N CYS A 193 -0.63 -22.13 -18.60
CA CYS A 193 -0.75 -21.60 -19.95
C CYS A 193 -0.67 -22.71 -21.01
N PRO A 194 -1.41 -22.58 -22.12
CA PRO A 194 -1.14 -23.36 -23.32
C PRO A 194 0.18 -22.93 -23.97
N GLU A 195 0.71 -23.80 -24.83
CA GLU A 195 2.06 -23.67 -25.44
C GLU A 195 2.24 -22.38 -26.24
N ASP A 196 1.23 -22.03 -27.04
CA ASP A 196 1.19 -20.82 -27.86
C ASP A 196 1.37 -19.55 -27.01
N LEU A 197 0.65 -19.43 -25.90
CA LEU A 197 0.75 -18.28 -25.00
C LEU A 197 2.01 -18.29 -24.12
N ALA A 198 2.74 -19.41 -24.05
CA ALA A 198 3.92 -19.57 -23.20
C ALA A 198 5.26 -19.31 -23.91
N MET A 199 5.29 -19.36 -25.25
CA MET A 199 6.48 -19.00 -26.04
C MET A 199 6.78 -17.50 -26.05
N HIS A 200 5.74 -16.67 -25.86
CA HIS A 200 5.84 -15.21 -25.78
C HIS A 200 6.42 -14.74 -24.44
N ASP A 201 7.06 -13.57 -24.43
CA ASP A 201 7.57 -12.95 -23.20
C ASP A 201 6.42 -12.40 -22.33
N LEU A 202 6.60 -12.42 -21.00
CA LEU A 202 5.58 -11.97 -20.05
C LEU A 202 5.13 -10.52 -20.32
N ALA A 203 6.07 -9.67 -20.74
CA ALA A 203 5.87 -8.26 -21.08
C ALA A 203 4.92 -8.05 -22.28
N GLU A 204 4.82 -9.01 -23.21
CA GLU A 204 3.87 -8.93 -24.33
C GLU A 204 2.40 -8.93 -23.85
N PHE A 205 2.16 -9.46 -22.63
CA PHE A 205 0.83 -9.60 -22.04
C PHE A 205 0.51 -8.59 -20.93
N GLU A 206 1.30 -7.51 -20.84
CA GLU A 206 1.12 -6.38 -19.92
C GLU A 206 0.32 -5.22 -20.53
N ASP A 207 0.24 -5.13 -21.87
CA ASP A 207 -0.76 -4.29 -22.55
C ASP A 207 -2.17 -4.79 -22.19
N ASP A 208 -3.16 -3.90 -22.09
CA ASP A 208 -4.56 -4.28 -21.89
C ASP A 208 -5.33 -4.46 -23.21
N GLY A 209 -4.61 -4.52 -24.34
CA GLY A 209 -5.12 -4.68 -25.68
C GLY A 209 -5.79 -3.42 -26.25
N SER A 210 -5.74 -2.29 -25.52
CA SER A 210 -6.41 -1.05 -25.93
C SER A 210 -5.61 -0.18 -26.90
N GLY A 211 -4.43 -0.65 -27.34
CA GLY A 211 -3.50 0.11 -28.19
C GLY A 211 -2.81 1.27 -27.45
N LYS A 212 -2.83 1.25 -26.12
CA LYS A 212 -2.19 2.24 -25.24
C LYS A 212 -0.87 1.68 -24.69
N ALA A 213 0.01 1.31 -25.62
CA ALA A 213 1.37 0.90 -25.31
C ALA A 213 2.03 1.98 -24.43
N GLU A 214 2.75 1.53 -23.39
CA GLU A 214 3.05 2.31 -22.19
C GLU A 214 1.81 2.89 -21.46
N ARG A 215 1.21 2.09 -20.56
CA ARG A 215 0.83 2.63 -19.24
C ARG A 215 2.07 2.91 -18.38
N LYS A 216 2.99 3.71 -18.93
CA LYS A 216 3.93 4.51 -18.12
C LYS A 216 3.04 5.25 -17.13
N TYR A 217 3.22 4.97 -15.83
CA TYR A 217 2.42 5.57 -14.77
C TYR A 217 2.26 7.06 -15.03
N ARG A 218 1.01 7.55 -15.02
CA ARG A 218 0.70 8.97 -15.20
C ARG A 218 1.57 9.73 -14.20
N SER A 219 2.35 10.68 -14.68
CA SER A 219 3.39 11.31 -13.88
C SER A 219 3.55 12.75 -14.32
N GLU A 220 3.61 13.66 -13.34
CA GLU A 220 4.29 14.92 -13.54
C GLU A 220 5.78 14.66 -13.88
N PRO A 221 6.48 15.59 -14.55
CA PRO A 221 7.92 15.48 -14.78
C PRO A 221 8.68 15.29 -13.47
N ILE A 222 9.73 14.45 -13.48
CA ILE A 222 10.54 14.20 -12.28
C ILE A 222 11.14 15.51 -11.76
N PRO A 223 10.81 15.95 -10.53
CA PRO A 223 11.29 17.21 -10.00
C PRO A 223 12.78 17.12 -9.63
N ALA A 224 13.42 18.28 -9.45
CA ALA A 224 14.80 18.34 -8.98
C ALA A 224 14.93 17.70 -7.59
N ARG A 225 16.07 17.05 -7.32
CA ARG A 225 16.31 16.35 -6.05
C ARG A 225 16.21 17.32 -4.87
N GLY A 226 15.24 17.08 -3.98
CA GLY A 226 14.97 17.94 -2.83
C GLY A 226 13.93 19.04 -3.06
N THR A 227 13.26 19.09 -4.22
CA THR A 227 12.08 19.94 -4.42
C THR A 227 11.00 19.64 -3.37
N THR A 228 10.43 20.70 -2.79
CA THR A 228 9.27 20.66 -1.90
C THR A 228 8.05 21.29 -2.56
N ARG A 229 6.85 20.80 -2.23
CA ARG A 229 5.55 21.43 -2.50
C ARG A 229 4.89 21.60 -1.13
N GLU A 230 4.44 22.80 -0.80
CA GLU A 230 3.80 23.10 0.50
C GLU A 230 4.60 22.64 1.74
N GLY A 231 5.93 22.83 1.72
CA GLY A 231 6.81 22.61 2.88
C GLY A 231 7.27 21.16 3.12
N ILE A 232 6.72 20.17 2.42
CA ILE A 232 7.20 18.78 2.41
C ILE A 232 7.70 18.38 1.01
N TYR A 233 8.47 17.30 0.91
CA TYR A 233 9.08 16.90 -0.36
C TYR A 233 8.04 16.45 -1.40
N LEU A 234 8.28 16.78 -2.68
CA LEU A 234 7.43 16.36 -3.79
C LEU A 234 7.99 15.12 -4.46
N ALA A 235 7.17 14.08 -4.54
CA ALA A 235 7.40 12.87 -5.34
C ALA A 235 6.36 12.76 -6.47
N VAL A 236 6.75 12.09 -7.55
CA VAL A 236 5.93 11.80 -8.73
C VAL A 236 6.01 10.30 -9.02
N ALA A 237 5.13 9.77 -9.87
CA ALA A 237 5.13 8.33 -10.16
C ALA A 237 6.51 7.83 -10.63
N GLY A 238 7.16 8.60 -11.52
CA GLY A 238 8.48 8.30 -12.07
C GLY A 238 9.67 8.32 -11.09
N ASN A 239 9.53 8.84 -9.86
CA ASN A 239 10.60 8.79 -8.84
C ASN A 239 10.17 8.21 -7.49
N PHE A 240 8.94 7.71 -7.36
CA PHE A 240 8.37 7.20 -6.11
C PHE A 240 9.28 6.15 -5.43
N TYR A 241 9.88 5.23 -6.21
CA TYR A 241 10.76 4.19 -5.69
C TYR A 241 12.07 4.74 -5.12
N GLU A 242 12.80 5.58 -5.88
CA GLU A 242 14.04 6.23 -5.40
C GLU A 242 13.75 7.03 -4.11
N PHE A 243 12.63 7.74 -4.10
CA PHE A 243 12.27 8.66 -3.04
C PHE A 243 11.85 7.96 -1.74
N PHE A 244 10.85 7.08 -1.78
CA PHE A 244 10.31 6.45 -0.55
C PHE A 244 10.94 5.08 -0.23
N VAL A 245 11.37 4.32 -1.23
CA VAL A 245 11.58 2.87 -1.07
C VAL A 245 13.06 2.48 -1.06
N GLU A 246 13.87 3.01 -1.99
CA GLU A 246 15.26 2.57 -2.20
C GLU A 246 16.14 2.78 -0.95
N ASN A 247 16.03 3.94 -0.30
CA ASN A 247 16.90 4.30 0.82
C ASN A 247 16.51 3.58 2.11
N ALA A 248 16.97 2.34 2.25
CA ALA A 248 16.76 1.48 3.41
C ALA A 248 17.30 2.04 4.75
N LYS A 249 18.06 3.14 4.75
CA LYS A 249 18.59 3.82 5.95
C LYS A 249 17.73 4.99 6.46
N VAL A 250 16.66 5.35 5.76
CA VAL A 250 15.78 6.49 6.11
C VAL A 250 14.35 6.00 6.28
N ASP A 251 13.71 6.45 7.36
CA ASP A 251 12.29 6.22 7.62
C ASP A 251 11.49 7.25 6.83
N THR A 252 10.61 6.82 5.93
CA THR A 252 9.93 7.74 5.01
C THR A 252 8.42 7.66 5.16
N LEU A 253 7.78 8.82 5.33
CA LEU A 253 6.32 8.94 5.26
C LEU A 253 5.93 9.37 3.85
N ALA A 254 5.10 8.57 3.19
CA ALA A 254 4.48 8.91 1.93
C ALA A 254 3.03 9.32 2.18
N TYR A 255 2.70 10.56 1.80
CA TYR A 255 1.33 11.05 1.77
C TYR A 255 0.80 11.03 0.33
N VAL A 256 -0.17 10.16 0.06
CA VAL A 256 -0.96 10.16 -1.17
C VAL A 256 -1.98 11.29 -1.05
N ALA A 257 -1.76 12.38 -1.76
CA ALA A 257 -2.52 13.62 -1.66
C ALA A 257 -3.57 13.74 -2.77
N LEU A 258 -4.70 14.36 -2.44
CA LEU A 258 -5.77 14.74 -3.38
C LEU A 258 -6.19 16.20 -3.08
N PRO A 259 -5.41 17.20 -3.56
CA PRO A 259 -5.55 18.59 -3.13
C PRO A 259 -6.74 19.38 -3.72
N ASN A 260 -7.23 19.09 -4.93
CA ASN A 260 -8.23 19.91 -5.63
C ASN A 260 -9.63 19.28 -5.74
N PHE A 261 -9.75 17.95 -5.72
CA PHE A 261 -11.04 17.25 -5.74
C PHE A 261 -11.75 17.30 -4.36
N SER A 262 -12.69 16.38 -4.11
CA SER A 262 -13.50 16.28 -2.88
C SER A 262 -12.72 16.22 -1.56
N TRP A 263 -11.38 16.07 -1.63
CA TRP A 263 -10.48 15.90 -0.51
C TRP A 263 -9.60 17.11 -0.19
N GLY A 264 -9.71 18.23 -0.91
CA GLY A 264 -8.91 19.43 -0.63
C GLY A 264 -9.05 19.97 0.82
N ALA A 265 -10.19 19.71 1.48
CA ALA A 265 -10.38 20.03 2.89
C ALA A 265 -9.58 19.12 3.84
N PHE A 266 -9.42 17.83 3.50
CA PHE A 266 -8.50 16.90 4.20
C PHE A 266 -7.07 17.41 4.03
N HIS A 267 -6.68 17.75 2.80
CA HIS A 267 -5.33 18.19 2.46
C HIS A 267 -4.90 19.41 3.30
N ARG A 268 -5.73 20.46 3.31
CA ARG A 268 -5.48 21.66 4.13
C ARG A 268 -5.45 21.39 5.64
N ALA A 269 -6.13 20.35 6.13
CA ALA A 269 -6.14 19.99 7.56
C ALA A 269 -4.88 19.21 7.99
N ILE A 270 -4.37 18.31 7.16
CA ILE A 270 -3.24 17.41 7.52
C ILE A 270 -1.87 18.07 7.29
N MET A 271 -1.72 18.90 6.25
CA MET A 271 -0.43 19.43 5.82
C MET A 271 0.32 20.22 6.91
N PRO A 272 -0.31 21.11 7.70
CA PRO A 272 0.38 21.83 8.79
C PRO A 272 1.01 20.89 9.83
N SER A 273 0.38 19.76 10.13
CA SER A 273 0.92 18.75 11.05
C SER A 273 2.07 17.96 10.43
N LEU A 274 2.00 17.61 9.15
CA LEU A 274 3.09 16.95 8.41
C LEU A 274 4.34 17.83 8.35
N ILE A 275 4.20 19.10 7.95
CA ILE A 275 5.27 20.10 7.94
C ILE A 275 5.91 20.20 9.33
N LYS A 276 5.09 20.33 10.37
CA LYS A 276 5.61 20.53 11.74
C LYS A 276 6.35 19.32 12.30
N VAL A 277 6.02 18.09 11.87
CA VAL A 277 6.81 16.90 12.21
C VAL A 277 8.15 16.89 11.45
N GLN A 278 8.19 17.26 10.17
CA GLN A 278 9.47 17.36 9.44
C GLN A 278 10.40 18.39 10.11
N GLU A 279 9.89 19.56 10.51
CA GLU A 279 10.64 20.57 11.26
C GLU A 279 11.25 20.03 12.56
N LEU A 280 10.52 19.22 13.33
CA LEU A 280 11.01 18.65 14.59
C LEU A 280 12.21 17.70 14.36
N PHE A 281 12.19 16.90 13.29
CA PHE A 281 13.27 15.97 12.97
C PHE A 281 14.51 16.64 12.35
N ASP A 282 14.33 17.63 11.47
CA ASP A 282 15.44 18.34 10.81
C ASP A 282 16.03 19.49 11.65
N GLY A 283 15.23 20.10 12.52
CA GLY A 283 15.65 21.11 13.48
C GLY A 283 16.57 20.55 14.59
N ASN A 284 16.52 19.24 14.85
CA ASN A 284 17.39 18.57 15.82
C ASN A 284 18.62 17.96 15.10
N PRO A 285 19.85 18.43 15.36
CA PRO A 285 21.06 17.93 14.69
C PRO A 285 21.32 16.42 14.87
N GLY A 286 20.81 15.81 15.93
CA GLY A 286 20.96 14.38 16.18
C GLY A 286 20.08 13.50 15.29
N THR A 287 19.02 14.05 14.68
CA THR A 287 18.02 13.28 13.91
C THR A 287 17.79 13.74 12.48
N ARG A 288 18.50 14.79 12.04
CA ARG A 288 18.43 15.30 10.67
C ARG A 288 18.66 14.19 9.65
N GLY A 289 17.76 14.06 8.68
CA GLY A 289 17.81 13.00 7.66
C GLY A 289 17.56 11.57 8.17
N TRP A 290 17.09 11.36 9.41
CA TRP A 290 16.54 10.06 9.83
C TRP A 290 15.15 9.81 9.23
N VAL A 291 14.38 10.90 9.12
CA VAL A 291 12.99 10.93 8.64
C VAL A 291 12.90 11.80 7.39
N MET A 292 12.08 11.38 6.43
CA MET A 292 11.73 12.19 5.26
C MET A 292 10.24 12.04 4.97
N ILE A 293 9.49 13.12 5.18
CA ILE A 293 8.06 13.23 4.84
C ILE A 293 7.94 13.84 3.45
N GLY A 294 7.29 13.12 2.54
CA GLY A 294 6.97 13.61 1.20
C GLY A 294 5.58 13.22 0.77
N MET A 295 5.09 13.87 -0.29
CA MET A 295 3.78 13.58 -0.87
C MET A 295 3.85 13.32 -2.37
N ILE A 296 2.89 12.54 -2.85
CA ILE A 296 2.59 12.35 -4.28
C ILE A 296 1.17 12.84 -4.53
N ASP A 297 1.02 13.70 -5.54
CA ASP A 297 -0.28 14.24 -5.94
C ASP A 297 -1.01 13.22 -6.83
N ALA A 298 -1.95 12.47 -6.27
CA ALA A 298 -2.65 11.40 -6.97
C ALA A 298 -3.66 11.91 -8.03
N GLU A 299 -3.95 13.22 -8.04
CA GLU A 299 -4.79 13.85 -9.05
C GLU A 299 -4.04 14.00 -10.37
N LEU A 300 -2.70 14.10 -10.31
CA LEU A 300 -1.81 14.28 -11.45
C LEU A 300 -0.89 13.08 -11.70
N ASN A 301 -0.69 12.22 -10.69
CA ASN A 301 0.21 11.08 -10.73
C ASN A 301 -0.52 9.78 -10.37
N ASP A 302 -0.12 8.65 -10.95
CA ASP A 302 -0.52 7.34 -10.45
C ASP A 302 0.49 6.88 -9.40
N VAL A 303 0.03 6.38 -8.25
CA VAL A 303 0.92 5.70 -7.30
C VAL A 303 1.22 4.30 -7.84
N PRO A 304 2.49 3.95 -8.16
CA PRO A 304 2.81 2.69 -8.81
C PRO A 304 2.58 1.49 -7.86
N PRO A 305 2.03 0.36 -8.35
CA PRO A 305 2.12 -0.92 -7.65
C PRO A 305 3.58 -1.26 -7.29
N PRO A 306 3.81 -1.98 -6.18
CA PRO A 306 2.84 -2.42 -5.15
C PRO A 306 2.51 -1.35 -4.11
N TYR A 307 2.91 -0.09 -4.33
CA TYR A 307 2.94 0.96 -3.31
C TYR A 307 1.63 1.75 -3.18
N GLY A 308 0.74 1.64 -4.17
CA GLY A 308 -0.56 2.29 -4.19
C GLY A 308 -1.72 1.29 -4.24
N THR A 309 -2.42 1.13 -3.11
CA THR A 309 -3.79 0.59 -3.07
C THR A 309 -4.77 1.75 -2.90
N ASP A 310 -5.82 1.80 -3.72
CA ASP A 310 -6.92 2.78 -3.68
C ASP A 310 -6.52 4.27 -3.69
N GLN A 311 -6.09 4.74 -4.87
CA GLN A 311 -5.82 6.17 -5.17
C GLN A 311 -7.04 7.11 -5.01
N MET A 312 -8.23 6.60 -4.65
CA MET A 312 -9.47 7.38 -4.49
C MET A 312 -9.56 8.15 -3.17
N HIS A 313 -8.68 7.86 -2.20
CA HIS A 313 -8.72 8.42 -0.84
C HIS A 313 -7.34 8.91 -0.39
N PRO A 314 -7.23 10.07 0.30
CA PRO A 314 -5.95 10.57 0.78
C PRO A 314 -5.40 9.64 1.86
N THR A 315 -4.17 9.17 1.68
CA THR A 315 -3.62 8.05 2.45
C THR A 315 -2.21 8.37 2.96
N LEU A 316 -1.94 8.13 4.25
CA LEU A 316 -0.61 8.30 4.84
C LEU A 316 -0.03 6.92 5.20
N CYS A 317 1.19 6.65 4.75
CA CYS A 317 1.89 5.41 5.07
C CYS A 317 3.39 5.59 5.36
N VAL A 318 3.96 4.63 6.09
CA VAL A 318 5.36 4.59 6.51
C VAL A 318 6.08 3.44 5.83
N TYR A 319 7.21 3.75 5.18
CA TYR A 319 8.21 2.77 4.75
C TYR A 319 9.41 2.88 5.71
N ALA A 320 9.40 2.05 6.75
CA ALA A 320 10.40 2.09 7.82
C ALA A 320 11.80 1.69 7.34
N ALA A 321 12.84 2.27 7.95
CA ALA A 321 14.22 1.89 7.66
C ALA A 321 14.46 0.41 7.99
N GLY A 322 15.02 -0.33 7.05
CA GLY A 322 15.20 -1.79 7.12
C GLY A 322 13.94 -2.65 6.84
N GLN A 323 12.74 -2.07 6.70
CA GLN A 323 11.48 -2.82 6.45
C GLN A 323 10.65 -2.21 5.30
N LYS A 324 11.35 -1.74 4.25
CA LYS A 324 10.78 -1.05 3.08
C LYS A 324 9.77 -1.88 2.26
N ASN A 325 9.75 -3.20 2.42
CA ASN A 325 8.82 -4.12 1.76
C ASN A 325 7.49 -4.31 2.53
N LEU A 326 7.33 -3.76 3.73
CA LEU A 326 6.15 -3.96 4.58
C LEU A 326 5.56 -2.61 5.07
N PRO A 327 5.03 -1.77 4.16
CA PRO A 327 4.49 -0.46 4.52
C PRO A 327 3.40 -0.54 5.57
N LYS A 328 3.35 0.48 6.44
CA LYS A 328 2.31 0.64 7.47
C LYS A 328 1.44 1.83 7.14
N TYR A 329 0.15 1.59 6.93
CA TYR A 329 -0.86 2.61 6.65
C TYR A 329 -1.51 3.10 7.95
N ILE A 330 -1.91 4.37 8.01
CA ILE A 330 -2.72 4.88 9.12
C ILE A 330 -4.18 4.41 8.94
N SER A 331 -4.79 3.84 9.99
CA SER A 331 -6.18 3.33 9.91
C SER A 331 -7.24 4.35 10.34
N ASP A 332 -6.90 5.27 11.26
CA ASP A 332 -7.71 6.45 11.56
C ASP A 332 -7.03 7.69 10.97
N TYR A 333 -7.66 8.27 9.96
CA TYR A 333 -7.22 9.50 9.29
C TYR A 333 -8.03 10.73 9.71
N ASN A 334 -9.06 10.61 10.56
CA ASN A 334 -9.90 11.69 11.09
C ASN A 334 -10.31 12.79 10.06
N ASN A 335 -10.61 12.41 8.81
CA ASN A 335 -10.83 13.33 7.68
C ASN A 335 -9.74 14.43 7.52
N GLY A 336 -8.47 14.05 7.71
CA GLY A 336 -7.30 14.93 7.65
C GLY A 336 -7.01 15.69 8.94
N ARG A 337 -7.89 15.61 9.95
CA ARG A 337 -7.76 16.32 11.24
C ARG A 337 -6.81 15.60 12.21
N LEU A 338 -5.59 15.33 11.73
CA LEU A 338 -4.50 14.74 12.51
C LEU A 338 -3.63 15.86 13.08
N THR A 339 -3.37 15.83 14.39
CA THR A 339 -2.44 16.76 15.05
C THR A 339 -1.00 16.24 14.98
N VAL A 340 -0.04 17.09 15.37
CA VAL A 340 1.38 16.72 15.49
C VAL A 340 1.57 15.53 16.44
N HIS A 341 0.79 15.46 17.53
CA HIS A 341 0.73 14.31 18.43
C HIS A 341 0.37 13.01 17.69
N ASP A 342 -0.63 13.04 16.82
CA ASP A 342 -1.19 11.82 16.21
C ASP A 342 -0.24 11.24 15.16
N ILE A 343 0.43 12.12 14.39
CA ILE A 343 1.48 11.72 13.44
C ILE A 343 2.71 11.19 14.19
N LEU A 344 3.15 11.85 15.28
CA LEU A 344 4.25 11.35 16.12
C LEU A 344 3.89 10.00 16.78
N TYR A 345 2.65 9.80 17.22
CA TYR A 345 2.17 8.55 17.79
C TYR A 345 2.12 7.43 16.74
N PHE A 346 1.65 7.73 15.52
CA PHE A 346 1.71 6.80 14.40
C PHE A 346 3.15 6.38 14.09
N MET A 347 4.08 7.35 13.97
CA MET A 347 5.51 7.09 13.77
C MET A 347 6.13 6.29 14.92
N MET A 348 5.76 6.59 16.17
CA MET A 348 6.25 5.88 17.36
C MET A 348 6.00 4.37 17.26
N ASN A 349 4.87 3.97 16.69
CA ASN A 349 4.43 2.57 16.61
C ASN A 349 4.78 1.87 15.27
N THR A 350 5.35 2.58 14.28
CA THR A 350 5.53 2.04 12.91
C THR A 350 6.91 2.26 12.27
N CYS A 351 7.70 3.25 12.72
CA CYS A 351 9.03 3.52 12.18
C CYS A 351 10.12 2.59 12.76
N SER A 352 11.35 2.73 12.27
CA SER A 352 12.51 2.05 12.87
C SER A 352 12.75 2.52 14.31
N LYS A 353 13.33 1.62 15.14
CA LYS A 353 13.51 1.80 16.59
C LYS A 353 13.98 3.20 17.01
N ARG A 354 15.01 3.75 16.35
CA ARG A 354 15.58 5.09 16.65
C ARG A 354 14.55 6.22 16.48
N VAL A 355 13.68 6.13 15.46
CA VAL A 355 12.63 7.10 15.18
C VAL A 355 11.47 6.88 16.14
N SER A 356 11.13 5.63 16.45
CA SER A 356 10.15 5.31 17.50
C SER A 356 10.52 5.89 18.86
N GLU A 357 11.79 5.75 19.26
CA GLU A 357 12.34 6.29 20.50
C GLU A 357 12.34 7.83 20.47
N LYS A 358 12.70 8.46 19.34
CA LYS A 358 12.66 9.93 19.21
C LYS A 358 11.24 10.49 19.20
N SER A 359 10.28 9.86 18.50
CA SER A 359 8.88 10.30 18.54
C SER A 359 8.30 10.22 19.95
N ARG A 360 8.69 9.21 20.74
CA ARG A 360 8.33 9.14 22.17
C ARG A 360 8.93 10.27 23.01
N GLU A 361 10.17 10.67 22.73
CA GLU A 361 10.78 11.85 23.36
C GLU A 361 10.06 13.15 22.95
N PHE A 362 9.73 13.34 21.67
CA PHE A 362 8.98 14.51 21.21
C PHE A 362 7.58 14.57 21.83
N LEU A 363 6.89 13.44 21.99
CA LEU A 363 5.59 13.36 22.67
C LEU A 363 5.61 13.74 24.16
N SER A 364 6.78 13.76 24.82
CA SER A 364 6.93 14.20 26.21
C SER A 364 7.62 15.56 26.38
N THR A 365 8.38 16.02 25.39
CA THR A 365 9.19 17.25 25.46
C THR A 365 8.63 18.42 24.65
N VAL A 366 7.87 18.18 23.58
CA VAL A 366 7.28 19.25 22.76
C VAL A 366 6.08 19.86 23.50
N PRO A 367 5.92 21.20 23.52
CA PRO A 367 4.81 21.85 24.21
C PRO A 367 3.43 21.32 23.79
N ARG A 368 2.53 21.14 24.77
CA ARG A 368 1.15 20.66 24.55
C ARG A 368 0.37 21.50 23.52
N THR A 369 0.66 22.80 23.46
CA THR A 369 0.09 23.76 22.49
C THR A 369 0.55 23.52 21.06
N THR A 370 1.72 22.91 20.84
CA THR A 370 2.20 22.47 19.52
C THR A 370 1.72 21.06 19.20
N LEU A 371 1.82 20.13 20.16
CA LEU A 371 1.42 18.73 19.98
C LEU A 371 -0.06 18.59 19.57
N HIS A 372 -0.96 19.33 20.21
CA HIS A 372 -2.39 19.30 19.90
C HIS A 372 -2.87 20.60 19.21
N HIS A 373 -2.00 21.27 18.45
CA HIS A 373 -2.45 22.36 17.58
C HIS A 373 -3.39 21.81 16.51
N LYS A 374 -4.56 22.44 16.37
CA LYS A 374 -5.59 22.06 15.41
C LYS A 374 -5.67 23.14 14.32
N ALA A 375 -4.87 23.00 13.27
CA ALA A 375 -4.77 24.03 12.24
C ALA A 375 -6.13 24.35 11.57
N TRP A 376 -7.03 23.37 11.49
CA TRP A 376 -8.38 23.51 10.94
C TRP A 376 -9.37 24.28 11.82
N GLU A 377 -9.09 24.59 13.09
CA GLU A 377 -9.99 25.40 13.93
C GLU A 377 -9.81 26.92 13.71
N ASN A 378 -8.72 27.33 13.05
CA ASN A 378 -8.46 28.73 12.66
C ASN A 378 -8.85 29.01 11.19
N VAL A 379 -9.45 28.05 10.48
CA VAL A 379 -9.95 28.23 9.12
C VAL A 379 -11.41 28.62 9.21
N GLU A 380 -11.67 29.92 9.34
CA GLU A 380 -13.00 30.49 9.06
C GLU A 380 -13.38 30.18 7.59
N LEU A 381 -14.66 29.85 7.37
CA LEU A 381 -15.23 29.34 6.12
C LEU A 381 -15.97 30.43 5.33
#